data_AF-A0A0W7YIT4-F1
#
_entry.id   AF-A0A0W7YIT4-F1
#
_cell.length_a   1.000
_cell.length_b   1.000
_cell.length_c   1.000
_cell.angle_alpha   90.00
_cell.angle_beta   90.00
_cell.angle_gamma   90.00
#
_symmetry.space_group_name_H-M   'P 1'
#
loop_
_entity.id
_entity.type
_entity.pdbx_description
1 polymer ?
#
loop_
_entity_poly.entity_id
_entity_poly.type
_entity_poly.pdbx_seq_one_letter_code
_entity_poly.pdbx_strand_id
1 'polypeptide(L)'
;MFKKWKNKKLLKNEKGLTLVELLAVIVILAIIAAIAVPAIGNIINKSKDRAILAEASNILSGAKIAYIDGACKGDSSDNECVKDELEAFVDGIELGSNDKVTYNESEKKWSISYGRFEEIKTESLKVSSTAGAITIFEEELNKLLKSAGVDKKKTENTKTQ
;
A
#
# COMPACT_ATOMS: atom_id res chain seq x y z
N MET A 1 65.86 13.87 27.42
CA MET A 1 64.76 13.04 26.87
C MET A 1 63.68 13.98 26.34
N PHE A 2 62.94 13.56 25.30
CA PHE A 2 61.91 14.30 24.53
C PHE A 2 62.36 14.99 23.23
N LYS A 3 62.57 14.14 22.22
CA LYS A 3 62.74 14.47 20.81
C LYS A 3 61.37 14.85 20.20
N LYS A 4 61.19 16.13 19.84
CA LYS A 4 59.99 16.62 19.13
C LYS A 4 59.97 16.10 17.69
N TRP A 5 59.04 15.21 17.38
CA TRP A 5 58.67 14.86 16.00
C TRP A 5 57.75 15.96 15.43
N LYS A 6 58.28 16.77 14.51
CA LYS A 6 57.45 17.66 13.66
C LYS A 6 57.02 16.89 12.42
N ASN A 7 55.87 16.21 12.49
CA ASN A 7 55.18 15.73 11.29
C ASN A 7 54.39 16.88 10.65
N LYS A 8 55.06 17.69 9.82
CA LYS A 8 54.44 18.73 8.97
C LYS A 8 54.39 18.30 7.48
N LYS A 9 53.78 17.15 7.18
CA LYS A 9 53.64 16.67 5.78
C LYS A 9 52.27 16.06 5.44
N LEU A 10 51.22 16.35 6.20
CA LEU A 10 49.84 15.88 5.91
C LEU A 10 48.86 17.00 5.55
N LEU A 11 49.34 18.23 5.34
CA LEU A 11 48.49 19.38 5.01
C LEU A 11 49.05 20.04 3.75
N LYS A 12 48.66 19.54 2.56
CA LYS A 12 48.69 20.25 1.25
C LYS A 12 48.50 19.25 0.10
N ASN A 13 47.30 18.71 -0.02
CA ASN A 13 46.81 18.16 -1.29
C ASN A 13 45.28 18.36 -1.44
N GLU A 14 44.78 19.49 -0.93
CA GLU A 14 43.46 19.99 -1.27
C GLU A 14 43.51 20.52 -2.71
N LYS A 15 43.54 19.62 -3.70
CA LYS A 15 43.21 19.98 -5.08
C LYS A 15 41.74 20.38 -5.04
N GLY A 16 41.50 21.69 -4.95
CA GLY A 16 40.15 22.25 -4.84
C GLY A 16 39.30 21.81 -6.03
N LEU A 17 38.13 21.26 -5.74
CA LEU A 17 37.11 20.99 -6.75
C LEU A 17 36.74 22.33 -7.40
N THR A 18 36.68 22.36 -8.73
CA THR A 18 36.24 23.59 -9.41
C THR A 18 34.71 23.70 -9.33
N LEU A 19 34.17 24.93 -9.25
CA LEU A 19 32.73 25.15 -9.26
C LEU A 19 32.07 24.57 -10.52
N VAL A 20 32.79 24.54 -11.64
CA VAL A 20 32.31 24.02 -12.93
C VAL A 20 32.09 22.51 -12.87
N GLU A 21 32.99 21.76 -12.23
CA GLU A 21 32.82 20.31 -12.04
C GLU A 21 31.60 20.01 -11.17
N LEU A 22 31.40 20.77 -10.10
CA LEU A 22 30.22 20.63 -9.23
C LEU A 22 28.93 21.00 -9.97
N LEU A 23 28.96 22.04 -10.80
CA LEU A 23 27.82 22.48 -11.59
C LEU A 23 27.39 21.43 -12.61
N ALA A 24 28.33 20.83 -13.33
CA ALA A 24 28.03 19.77 -14.31
C ALA A 24 27.29 18.57 -13.67
N VAL A 25 27.69 18.18 -12.45
CA VAL A 25 27.06 17.07 -11.72
C VAL A 25 25.62 17.40 -11.33
N ILE A 26 25.38 18.60 -10.79
CA ILE A 26 24.03 19.02 -10.38
C ILE A 26 23.08 19.07 -11.58
N VAL A 27 23.54 19.53 -12.75
CA VAL A 27 22.74 19.55 -13.98
C VAL A 27 22.31 18.13 -14.38
N ILE A 28 23.23 17.16 -14.35
CA ILE A 28 22.90 15.76 -14.66
C ILE A 28 21.91 15.19 -13.64
N LEU A 29 22.12 15.44 -12.35
CA LEU A 29 21.19 15.01 -11.29
C LEU A 29 19.80 15.62 -11.45
N ALA A 30 19.71 16.90 -11.86
CA ALA A 30 18.44 17.57 -12.10
C ALA A 30 17.64 16.91 -13.24
N ILE A 31 18.31 16.55 -14.34
CA ILE A 31 17.66 15.87 -15.48
C ILE A 31 17.16 14.48 -15.07
N ILE A 32 17.99 13.70 -14.36
CA ILE A 32 17.60 12.37 -13.86
C ILE A 32 16.41 12.49 -12.89
N ALA A 33 16.48 13.43 -11.94
CA ALA A 33 15.43 13.64 -10.95
C ALA A 33 14.10 14.04 -11.60
N ALA A 34 14.11 14.85 -12.66
CA ALA A 34 12.90 15.29 -13.35
C ALA A 34 12.06 14.13 -13.89
N ILE A 35 12.69 13.05 -14.39
CA ILE A 35 11.99 11.87 -14.91
C ILE A 35 11.74 10.84 -13.80
N ALA A 36 12.71 10.66 -12.90
CA ALA A 36 12.65 9.63 -11.87
C ALA A 36 11.57 9.90 -10.81
N VAL A 37 11.41 11.14 -10.35
CA VAL A 37 10.46 11.50 -9.28
C VAL A 37 9.00 11.13 -9.62
N PRO A 38 8.41 11.56 -10.77
CA PRO A 38 7.04 11.18 -11.10
C PRO A 38 6.88 9.68 -11.35
N ALA A 39 7.88 9.03 -11.96
CA ALA A 39 7.85 7.59 -12.23
C ALA A 39 7.83 6.77 -10.94
N ILE A 40 8.71 7.07 -9.99
CA ILE A 40 8.78 6.41 -8.68
C ILE A 40 7.51 6.70 -7.88
N GLY A 41 7.00 7.94 -7.90
CA GLY A 41 5.75 8.30 -7.22
C GLY A 41 4.56 7.45 -7.67
N ASN A 42 4.42 7.21 -8.98
CA ASN A 42 3.36 6.35 -9.52
C ASN A 42 3.51 4.87 -9.09
N ILE A 43 4.75 4.36 -9.05
CA ILE A 43 5.02 2.98 -8.60
C ILE A 43 4.69 2.84 -7.11
N ILE A 44 5.09 3.80 -6.28
CA ILE A 44 4.80 3.80 -4.84
C ILE A 44 3.28 3.84 -4.61
N ASN A 45 2.54 4.72 -5.29
CA ASN A 45 1.08 4.80 -5.14
C ASN A 45 0.42 3.47 -5.50
N LYS A 46 0.81 2.84 -6.63
CA LYS A 46 0.30 1.52 -7.01
C LYS A 46 0.64 0.44 -5.98
N SER A 47 1.83 0.48 -5.39
CA SER A 47 2.23 -0.46 -4.34
C SER A 47 1.39 -0.28 -3.08
N LYS A 48 1.09 0.96 -2.69
CA LYS A 48 0.22 1.27 -1.56
C LYS A 48 -1.22 0.81 -1.81
N ASP A 49 -1.77 1.13 -2.97
CA ASP A 49 -3.13 0.73 -3.34
C ASP A 49 -3.29 -0.80 -3.34
N ARG A 50 -2.26 -1.53 -3.78
CA ARG A 50 -2.21 -3.01 -3.72
C ARG A 50 -2.16 -3.52 -2.28
N ALA A 51 -1.38 -2.88 -1.42
CA ALA A 51 -1.28 -3.25 -0.02
C ALA A 51 -2.65 -3.09 0.67
N ILE A 52 -3.37 -1.99 0.40
CA ILE A 52 -4.71 -1.74 0.95
C ILE A 52 -5.69 -2.85 0.53
N LEU A 53 -5.68 -3.26 -0.74
CA LEU A 53 -6.54 -4.36 -1.21
C LEU A 53 -6.16 -5.70 -0.56
N ALA A 54 -4.87 -5.96 -0.37
CA ALA A 54 -4.39 -7.18 0.29
C ALA A 54 -4.76 -7.21 1.78
N GLU A 55 -4.61 -6.09 2.47
CA GLU A 55 -5.07 -5.91 3.85
C GLU A 55 -6.58 -6.16 3.96
N ALA A 56 -7.39 -5.58 3.08
CA ALA A 56 -8.82 -5.85 3.02
C ALA A 56 -9.14 -7.34 2.82
N SER A 57 -8.37 -8.05 1.99
CA SER A 57 -8.50 -9.51 1.83
C SER A 57 -8.16 -10.28 3.11
N ASN A 58 -7.13 -9.84 3.84
CA ASN A 58 -6.72 -10.44 5.10
C ASN A 58 -7.79 -10.21 6.18
N ILE A 59 -8.32 -8.98 6.28
CA ILE A 59 -9.43 -8.64 7.18
C ILE A 59 -10.64 -9.51 6.87
N LEU A 60 -11.01 -9.66 5.60
CA LEU A 60 -12.13 -10.50 5.19
C LEU A 60 -11.91 -11.98 5.56
N SER A 61 -10.68 -12.47 5.42
CA SER A 61 -10.32 -13.84 5.81
C SER A 61 -10.41 -14.03 7.33
N GLY A 62 -9.91 -13.08 8.11
CA GLY A 62 -10.05 -13.06 9.57
C GLY A 62 -11.51 -13.02 10.01
N ALA A 63 -12.32 -12.15 9.38
CA ALA A 63 -13.75 -12.05 9.64
C ALA A 63 -14.51 -13.37 9.38
N LYS A 64 -14.15 -14.10 8.32
CA LYS A 64 -14.74 -15.42 8.07
C LYS A 64 -14.42 -16.42 9.18
N ILE A 65 -13.19 -16.41 9.69
CA ILE A 65 -12.78 -17.27 10.80
C ILE A 65 -13.54 -16.87 12.06
N ALA A 66 -13.57 -15.57 12.38
CA ALA A 66 -14.29 -15.01 13.52
C ALA A 66 -15.79 -15.33 13.49
N TYR A 67 -16.41 -15.28 12.30
CA TYR A 67 -17.81 -15.65 12.11
C TYR A 67 -18.08 -17.14 12.34
N ILE A 68 -17.18 -18.02 11.89
CA ILE A 68 -17.27 -19.47 12.13
C ILE A 68 -17.11 -19.77 13.62
N ASP A 69 -16.17 -19.09 14.28
CA ASP A 69 -15.92 -19.19 15.73
C ASP A 69 -17.09 -18.64 16.56
N GLY A 70 -17.93 -17.79 15.96
CA GLY A 70 -19.09 -17.17 16.60
C GLY A 70 -18.79 -15.82 17.26
N ALA A 71 -17.57 -15.30 17.12
CA ALA A 71 -17.15 -14.00 17.65
C ALA A 71 -17.91 -12.83 17.01
N CYS A 72 -18.32 -12.96 15.73
CA CYS A 72 -19.07 -11.92 15.01
C CYS A 72 -20.59 -12.17 14.92
N LYS A 73 -21.13 -13.01 15.79
CA LYS A 73 -22.58 -13.27 15.85
C LYS A 73 -23.18 -12.46 16.98
N GLY A 74 -23.36 -11.16 16.76
CA GLY A 74 -24.13 -10.31 17.65
C GLY A 74 -25.63 -10.57 17.55
N ASP A 75 -26.41 -10.14 18.55
CA ASP A 75 -27.89 -10.24 18.61
C ASP A 75 -28.64 -9.43 17.51
N SER A 76 -27.91 -8.82 16.57
CA SER A 76 -28.44 -7.99 15.49
C SER A 76 -28.62 -8.79 14.20
N SER A 77 -29.64 -8.45 13.42
CA SER A 77 -30.01 -9.10 12.15
C SER A 77 -28.93 -9.07 11.05
N ASP A 78 -27.90 -8.26 11.24
CA ASP A 78 -26.79 -8.12 10.32
C ASP A 78 -25.55 -8.73 11.00
N ASN A 79 -25.07 -9.86 10.47
CA ASN A 79 -23.88 -10.54 10.96
C ASN A 79 -22.64 -9.69 10.69
N GLU A 80 -22.39 -8.70 11.54
CA GLU A 80 -21.30 -7.74 11.44
C GLU A 80 -20.15 -8.14 12.36
N CYS A 81 -18.95 -8.22 11.79
CA CYS A 81 -17.68 -8.24 12.52
C CYS A 81 -17.18 -6.80 12.64
N VAL A 82 -17.13 -6.28 13.87
CA VAL A 82 -16.57 -4.94 14.15
C VAL A 82 -15.09 -5.03 14.54
N LYS A 83 -14.41 -3.89 14.63
CA LYS A 83 -12.99 -3.78 14.98
C LYS A 83 -12.59 -4.66 16.17
N ASP A 84 -13.24 -4.52 17.31
CA ASP A 84 -12.83 -5.18 18.57
C ASP A 84 -12.86 -6.71 18.44
N GLU A 85 -13.77 -7.24 17.62
CA GLU A 85 -13.87 -8.67 17.34
C GLU A 85 -12.79 -9.11 16.36
N LEU A 86 -12.45 -8.27 15.37
CA LEU A 86 -11.49 -8.58 14.31
C LEU A 86 -10.03 -8.50 14.76
N GLU A 87 -9.70 -7.71 15.77
CA GLU A 87 -8.33 -7.56 16.28
C GLU A 87 -7.70 -8.90 16.71
N ALA A 88 -8.51 -9.86 17.18
CA ALA A 88 -8.02 -11.20 17.55
C ALA A 88 -7.74 -12.13 16.34
N PHE A 89 -8.26 -11.79 15.16
CA PHE A 89 -8.21 -12.65 13.97
C PHE A 89 -7.36 -12.06 12.83
N VAL A 90 -6.91 -10.82 12.97
CA VAL A 90 -6.16 -10.09 11.95
C VAL A 90 -4.87 -9.54 12.56
N ASP A 91 -3.72 -9.92 12.02
CA ASP A 91 -2.41 -9.48 12.51
C ASP A 91 -1.83 -8.36 11.63
N GLY A 92 -1.19 -7.38 12.28
CA GLY A 92 -0.42 -6.31 11.62
C GLY A 92 -1.25 -5.27 10.84
N ILE A 93 -2.56 -5.18 11.08
CA ILE A 93 -3.45 -4.23 10.39
C ILE A 93 -4.14 -3.35 11.43
N GLU A 94 -3.97 -2.04 11.31
CA GLU A 94 -4.71 -1.06 12.12
C GLU A 94 -6.11 -0.85 11.53
N LEU A 95 -7.13 -1.20 12.29
CA LEU A 95 -8.53 -0.98 11.96
C LEU A 95 -9.03 0.33 12.58
N GLY A 96 -9.74 1.13 11.78
CA GLY A 96 -10.49 2.29 12.23
C GLY A 96 -11.80 1.90 12.93
N SER A 97 -12.39 2.83 13.67
CA SER A 97 -13.63 2.59 14.43
C SER A 97 -14.85 2.28 13.54
N ASN A 98 -14.81 2.66 12.27
CA ASN A 98 -15.89 2.42 11.31
C ASN A 98 -15.61 1.21 10.40
N ASP A 99 -14.46 0.56 10.57
CA ASP A 99 -14.09 -0.60 9.76
C ASP A 99 -14.89 -1.82 10.24
N LYS A 100 -15.53 -2.48 9.29
CA LYS A 100 -16.37 -3.64 9.58
C LYS A 100 -16.49 -4.57 8.39
N VAL A 101 -16.78 -5.84 8.69
CA VAL A 101 -17.11 -6.84 7.68
C VAL A 101 -18.51 -7.35 7.97
N THR A 102 -19.38 -7.34 6.97
CA THR A 102 -20.77 -7.80 7.11
C THR A 102 -21.02 -9.02 6.23
N TYR A 103 -21.64 -10.04 6.81
CA TYR A 103 -22.13 -11.21 6.09
C TYR A 103 -23.65 -11.15 5.91
N ASN A 104 -24.10 -11.09 4.66
CA ASN A 104 -25.52 -11.19 4.32
C ASN A 104 -25.89 -12.66 4.06
N GLU A 105 -26.67 -13.26 4.96
CA GLU A 105 -27.11 -14.66 4.84
C GLU A 105 -28.07 -14.91 3.67
N SER A 106 -28.92 -13.94 3.35
CA SER A 106 -29.92 -14.06 2.28
C SER A 106 -29.26 -14.14 0.91
N GLU A 107 -28.20 -13.35 0.70
CA GLU A 107 -27.45 -13.35 -0.55
C GLU A 107 -26.21 -14.25 -0.52
N LYS A 108 -25.84 -14.77 0.66
CA LYS A 108 -24.58 -15.49 0.93
C LYS A 108 -23.34 -14.71 0.49
N LYS A 109 -23.37 -13.39 0.68
CA LYS A 109 -22.30 -12.46 0.24
C LYS A 109 -21.63 -11.80 1.43
N TRP A 110 -20.32 -11.65 1.31
CA TRP A 110 -19.49 -10.87 2.21
C TRP A 110 -19.26 -9.48 1.67
N SER A 111 -19.30 -8.50 2.56
CA SER A 111 -18.95 -7.11 2.25
C SER A 111 -18.00 -6.55 3.31
N ILE A 112 -17.05 -5.72 2.88
CA ILE A 112 -16.07 -5.08 3.75
C ILE A 112 -16.18 -3.56 3.61
N SER A 113 -16.22 -2.87 4.74
CA SER A 113 -16.01 -1.43 4.85
C SER A 113 -14.65 -1.19 5.50
N TYR A 114 -13.78 -0.48 4.79
CA TYR A 114 -12.42 -0.20 5.24
C TYR A 114 -12.04 1.24 4.90
N GLY A 115 -11.74 2.05 5.91
CA GLY A 115 -11.49 3.49 5.77
C GLY A 115 -10.33 3.79 4.82
N ARG A 116 -9.32 2.92 4.77
CA ARG A 116 -8.15 3.11 3.89
C ARG A 116 -8.48 2.94 2.41
N PHE A 117 -9.68 2.49 2.03
CA PHE A 117 -10.10 2.53 0.62
C PHE A 117 -10.17 3.96 0.07
N GLU A 118 -10.37 4.98 0.90
CA GLU A 118 -10.33 6.39 0.49
C GLU A 118 -8.94 6.83 0.03
N GLU A 119 -7.89 6.17 0.52
CA GLU A 119 -6.50 6.49 0.18
C GLU A 119 -6.08 5.97 -1.19
N ILE A 120 -6.90 5.14 -1.83
CA ILE A 120 -6.59 4.54 -3.14
C ILE A 120 -6.60 5.62 -4.21
N LYS A 121 -5.44 5.87 -4.80
CA LYS A 121 -5.26 6.92 -5.83
C LYS A 121 -5.43 6.41 -7.25
N THR A 122 -5.17 5.13 -7.49
CA THR A 122 -5.27 4.54 -8.83
C THR A 122 -6.73 4.39 -9.24
N GLU A 123 -7.16 5.12 -10.28
CA GLU A 123 -8.54 5.10 -10.80
C GLU A 123 -9.07 3.68 -11.09
N SER A 124 -8.23 2.77 -11.60
CA SER A 124 -8.65 1.39 -11.88
C SER A 124 -8.87 0.52 -10.65
N LEU A 125 -8.41 0.98 -9.48
CA LEU A 125 -8.56 0.29 -8.20
C LEU A 125 -9.47 1.06 -7.25
N LYS A 126 -9.94 2.25 -7.65
CA LYS A 126 -10.89 3.01 -6.86
C LYS A 126 -12.17 2.22 -6.69
N VAL A 127 -12.69 2.38 -5.50
CA VAL A 127 -13.86 1.69 -5.04
C VAL A 127 -14.97 2.71 -4.95
N SER A 128 -16.11 2.42 -5.57
CA SER A 128 -17.22 3.37 -5.58
C SER A 128 -17.83 3.48 -4.18
N SER A 129 -17.78 4.67 -3.60
CA SER A 129 -18.51 4.99 -2.37
C SER A 129 -20.01 5.04 -2.66
N THR A 130 -20.81 4.31 -1.87
CA THR A 130 -22.25 4.60 -1.78
C THR A 130 -22.49 5.20 -0.41
N ALA A 131 -22.83 6.50 -0.37
CA ALA A 131 -23.21 7.23 0.85
C ALA A 131 -22.17 7.24 2.00
N GLY A 132 -20.93 7.66 1.72
CA GLY A 132 -19.96 8.05 2.77
C GLY A 132 -19.26 6.90 3.51
N ALA A 133 -19.68 5.66 3.30
CA ALA A 133 -18.90 4.47 3.65
C ALA A 133 -18.53 3.75 2.34
N ILE A 134 -17.23 3.52 2.13
CA ILE A 134 -16.77 2.72 1.00
C ILE A 134 -16.95 1.25 1.39
N THR A 135 -17.94 0.59 0.79
CA THR A 135 -18.23 -0.83 1.00
C THR A 135 -17.98 -1.60 -0.28
N ILE A 136 -17.27 -2.72 -0.20
CA ILE A 136 -16.93 -3.59 -1.33
C ILE A 136 -17.48 -4.98 -1.09
N PHE A 137 -18.09 -5.56 -2.10
CA PHE A 137 -18.40 -6.98 -2.09
C PHE A 137 -17.14 -7.82 -2.35
N GLU A 138 -17.04 -8.97 -1.70
CA GLU A 138 -15.91 -9.89 -1.87
C GLU A 138 -15.60 -10.20 -3.35
N GLU A 139 -16.62 -10.33 -4.19
CA GLU A 139 -16.46 -10.59 -5.62
C GLU A 139 -15.71 -9.47 -6.35
N GLU A 140 -16.01 -8.22 -6.00
CA GLU A 140 -15.37 -7.05 -6.56
C GLU A 140 -13.95 -6.90 -6.01
N LEU A 141 -13.77 -7.11 -4.70
CA LEU A 141 -12.44 -7.14 -4.08
C LEU A 141 -11.54 -8.18 -4.75
N ASN A 142 -12.05 -9.39 -5.00
CA ASN A 142 -11.32 -10.44 -5.68
C ASN A 142 -10.99 -10.10 -7.14
N LYS A 143 -11.88 -9.40 -7.85
CA LYS A 143 -11.59 -8.89 -9.21
C LYS A 143 -10.50 -7.82 -9.16
N LEU A 144 -10.56 -6.89 -8.22
CA LEU A 144 -9.58 -5.84 -8.03
C LEU A 144 -8.21 -6.42 -7.67
N LEU A 145 -8.13 -7.38 -6.74
CA LEU A 145 -6.92 -8.12 -6.40
C LEU A 145 -6.31 -8.85 -7.59
N LYS A 146 -7.13 -9.52 -8.41
CA LYS A 146 -6.64 -10.16 -9.65
C LYS A 146 -6.09 -9.13 -10.63
N SER A 147 -6.81 -8.02 -10.84
CA SER A 147 -6.37 -6.94 -11.74
C SER A 147 -5.12 -6.22 -11.25
N ALA A 148 -4.94 -6.15 -9.93
CA ALA A 148 -3.73 -5.70 -9.27
C ALA A 148 -2.61 -6.71 -9.55
N GLY A 149 -2.75 -7.98 -9.13
CA GLY A 149 -1.71 -9.00 -9.27
C GLY A 149 -1.23 -9.26 -10.69
N VAL A 150 -2.05 -8.99 -11.72
CA VAL A 150 -1.65 -9.10 -13.12
C VAL A 150 -0.84 -7.87 -13.54
N ASP A 151 0.47 -8.06 -13.76
CA ASP A 151 1.28 -7.14 -14.55
C ASP A 151 0.69 -7.03 -15.97
N LYS A 152 -0.06 -5.95 -16.25
CA LYS A 152 -0.69 -5.71 -17.56
C LYS A 152 0.28 -5.80 -18.74
N LYS A 153 1.60 -5.66 -18.52
CA LYS A 153 2.63 -5.86 -19.55
C LYS A 153 2.73 -7.29 -20.08
N LYS A 154 2.31 -8.32 -19.33
CA LYS A 154 2.35 -9.72 -19.80
C LYS A 154 1.14 -10.10 -20.64
N THR A 155 0.06 -9.32 -20.55
CA THR A 155 -1.23 -9.61 -21.21
C THR A 155 -1.39 -8.94 -22.57
N GLU A 156 -0.59 -7.91 -22.91
CA GLU A 156 -0.59 -7.33 -24.26
C GLU A 156 0.25 -8.13 -25.26
N ASN A 157 1.28 -8.87 -24.81
CA ASN A 157 2.12 -9.69 -25.70
C ASN A 157 1.56 -11.08 -26.02
N THR A 158 0.38 -11.44 -25.51
CA THR A 158 -0.27 -12.73 -25.81
C THR A 158 -1.52 -12.61 -26.69
N LYS A 159 -1.83 -11.40 -27.21
CA LYS A 159 -2.92 -11.20 -28.19
C LYS A 159 -2.46 -11.00 -29.63
N THR A 160 -1.17 -11.21 -29.92
CA THR A 160 -0.61 -11.11 -31.26
C THR A 160 0.30 -12.31 -31.57
N GLN A 161 -0.25 -13.52 -31.48
CA GLN A 161 0.17 -14.70 -32.25
C GLN A 161 -1.06 -15.55 -32.55
#